data_AF-A0A6F8XM81-F1
#
_entry.id   AF-A0A6F8XM81-F1
#
_cell.length_a   1.000
_cell.length_b   1.000
_cell.length_c   1.000
_cell.angle_alpha   90.00
_cell.angle_beta   90.00
_cell.angle_gamma   90.00
#
_symmetry.space_group_name_H-M   'P 1'
#
loop_
_entity.id
_entity.type
_entity.pdbx_description
1 polymer ?
#
loop_
_entity_poly.entity_id
_entity_poly.type
_entity_poly.pdbx_seq_one_letter_code
_entity_poly.pdbx_strand_id
1 'polypeptide(L)' 'MGAAVGGAGLLMRSAPVTVVLASPAGRVRAGPVAGESVTVHGMPSELLMFACGRQGQAEVRYEGPEWATAALQVAPFGV' A
#
# COMPACT_ATOMS: atom_id res chain seq x y z
N MET A 1 -2.34 -18.56 -1.88
CA MET A 1 -1.13 -18.16 -1.14
C MET A 1 -0.39 -17.14 -2.00
N GLY A 2 -0.79 -15.87 -1.91
CA GLY A 2 -0.28 -14.80 -2.79
C GLY A 2 1.16 -14.46 -2.40
N ALA A 3 2.08 -14.58 -3.36
CA ALA A 3 3.49 -14.35 -3.15
C ALA A 3 3.72 -12.94 -2.58
N ALA A 4 4.30 -12.87 -1.39
CA ALA A 4 4.97 -11.66 -0.94
C ALA A 4 6.12 -11.42 -1.92
N VAL A 5 5.96 -10.48 -2.84
CA VAL A 5 7.10 -9.92 -3.57
C VAL A 5 7.96 -9.26 -2.48
N GLY A 6 9.12 -9.87 -2.19
CA GLY A 6 9.92 -9.64 -0.98
C GLY A 6 10.38 -8.19 -0.72
N GLY A 7 10.11 -7.25 -1.63
CA GLY A 7 10.34 -5.82 -1.42
C GLY A 7 9.16 -5.05 -0.81
N ALA A 8 7.92 -5.43 -1.11
CA ALA A 8 6.75 -4.64 -0.70
C ALA A 8 6.55 -4.60 0.82
N GLY A 9 6.84 -5.71 1.51
CA GLY A 9 6.80 -5.78 2.97
C GLY A 9 7.83 -4.89 3.66
N LEU A 10 9.01 -4.71 3.06
CA LEU A 10 10.06 -3.84 3.60
C LEU A 10 9.73 -2.36 3.38
N LEU A 11 9.27 -2.00 2.18
CA LEU A 11 8.93 -0.62 1.81
C LEU A 11 7.78 -0.05 2.64
N MET A 12 6.83 -0.89 3.03
CA MET A 12 5.63 -0.49 3.77
C MET A 12 5.72 -0.73 5.28
N ARG A 13 6.87 -1.16 5.81
CA ARG A 13 6.99 -1.52 7.23
C ARG A 13 6.56 -0.40 8.19
N SER A 14 6.82 0.86 7.81
CA SER A 14 6.45 2.05 8.60
C SER A 14 5.05 2.58 8.30
N ALA A 15 4.28 1.91 7.45
CA ALA A 15 2.90 2.31 7.16
C ALA A 15 2.06 2.25 8.44
N PRO A 16 1.14 3.21 8.66
CA PRO A 16 0.33 3.27 9.89
C PRO A 16 -0.75 2.17 9.95
N VAL A 17 -1.04 1.50 8.84
CA VAL A 17 -2.11 0.50 8.69
C VAL A 17 -1.63 -0.66 7.81
N THR A 18 -2.34 -1.80 7.89
CA THR A 18 -2.14 -2.90 6.93
C THR A 18 -2.53 -2.42 5.53
N VAL A 19 -1.67 -2.62 4.53
CA VAL A 19 -1.92 -2.22 3.14
C VAL A 19 -2.08 -3.46 2.26
N VAL A 20 -3.08 -3.45 1.38
CA VAL A 20 -3.24 -4.45 0.31
C VAL A 20 -3.02 -3.77 -1.03
N LEU A 21 -1.89 -4.04 -1.67
CA LEU A 21 -1.63 -3.56 -3.03
C LEU A 21 -2.38 -4.46 -4.01
N ALA A 22 -3.35 -3.90 -4.72
CA ALA A 22 -4.22 -4.60 -5.66
C ALA A 22 -3.97 -4.13 -7.09
N SER A 23 -3.44 -5.04 -7.90
CA SER A 23 -3.23 -4.84 -9.34
C SER A 23 -4.07 -5.83 -10.15
N PRO A 24 -4.23 -5.63 -11.46
CA PRO A 24 -4.86 -6.62 -12.33
C PRO A 24 -4.18 -8.00 -12.29
N ALA A 25 -2.87 -8.04 -12.00
CA ALA A 25 -2.09 -9.27 -11.89
C ALA A 25 -2.28 -10.00 -10.55
N GLY A 26 -2.89 -9.34 -9.55
CA GLY A 26 -3.13 -9.92 -8.24
C GLY A 26 -2.96 -8.94 -7.09
N ARG A 27 -3.04 -9.48 -5.87
CA ARG A 27 -3.01 -8.73 -4.61
C ARG A 27 -1.85 -9.15 -3.72
N VAL A 28 -1.22 -8.18 -3.06
CA VAL A 28 -0.13 -8.38 -2.10
C VAL A 28 -0.42 -7.63 -0.81
N ARG A 29 -0.32 -8.32 0.33
CA ARG A 29 -0.37 -7.67 1.66
C ARG A 29 1.00 -7.12 2.03
N ALA A 30 1.03 -5.91 2.57
CA ALA A 30 2.22 -5.17 2.96
C ALA A 30 1.95 -4.36 4.24
N GLY A 31 3.03 -3.91 4.90
CA GLY A 31 2.95 -3.14 6.13
C GLY A 31 2.75 -3.98 7.40
N PRO A 32 2.52 -3.33 8.55
CA PRO A 32 2.35 -4.04 9.82
C PRO A 32 1.09 -4.91 9.79
N VAL A 33 1.07 -5.95 10.62
CA VAL A 33 -0.17 -6.67 10.91
C VAL A 33 -0.97 -5.84 11.90
N ALA A 34 -1.81 -4.95 11.37
CA ALA A 34 -2.66 -4.04 12.12
C ALA A 34 -4.13 -4.25 11.74
N GLY A 35 -5.05 -3.92 12.66
CA GLY A 35 -6.49 -4.20 12.59
C GLY A 35 -7.13 -3.97 11.22
N GLU A 36 -7.63 -2.76 10.97
CA GLU A 36 -8.25 -2.45 9.68
C GLU A 36 -7.19 -2.31 8.58
N SER A 37 -7.54 -2.72 7.36
CA SER A 37 -6.65 -2.67 6.19
C SER A 37 -7.17 -1.73 5.12
N VAL A 38 -6.26 -1.06 4.43
CA VAL A 38 -6.57 -0.27 3.24
C VAL A 38 -6.13 -1.03 2.00
N THR A 39 -7.02 -1.19 1.03
CA THR A 39 -6.68 -1.70 -0.29
C THR A 39 -6.35 -0.53 -1.21
N VAL A 40 -5.19 -0.59 -1.85
CA VAL A 40 -4.71 0.41 -2.81
C VAL A 40 -4.74 -0.24 -4.18
N HIS A 41 -5.59 0.28 -5.06
CA HIS A 41 -5.76 -0.22 -6.42
C HIS A 41 -4.97 0.63 -7.40
N GLY A 42 -4.29 -0.01 -8.36
CA GLY A 42 -3.56 0.70 -9.39
C GLY A 42 -2.84 -0.23 -10.35
N MET A 43 -2.20 0.36 -11.36
CA MET A 43 -1.26 -0.36 -12.21
C MET A 43 -0.03 -0.77 -11.39
N PRO A 44 0.67 -1.86 -11.75
CA PRO A 44 1.87 -2.29 -11.02
C PRO A 44 2.94 -1.20 -10.87
N SER A 45 3.11 -0.34 -11.89
CA SER A 45 4.02 0.82 -11.84
C SER A 45 3.60 1.84 -10.79
N GLU A 46 2.32 2.18 -10.74
CA GLU A 46 1.76 3.15 -9.80
C GLU A 46 1.82 2.63 -8.36
N LEU A 47 1.52 1.35 -8.16
CA LEU A 47 1.64 0.70 -6.85
C LEU A 47 3.09 0.66 -6.36
N LEU A 48 4.06 0.52 -7.27
CA LEU A 48 5.48 0.61 -6.92
C LEU A 48 5.88 2.04 -6.55
N MET A 49 5.42 3.05 -7.29
CA MET A 49 5.65 4.46 -6.95
C MET A 49 5.05 4.80 -5.58
N PHE A 50 3.80 4.39 -5.34
CA PHE A 50 3.15 4.47 -4.05
C PHE A 50 3.97 3.76 -2.96
N ALA A 51 4.47 2.56 -3.24
CA ALA A 51 5.27 1.79 -2.30
C ALA A 51 6.58 2.47 -1.90
N CYS A 52 7.19 3.21 -2.82
CA CYS A 52 8.41 3.98 -2.62
C CYS A 52 8.18 5.40 -2.07
N GLY A 53 6.99 5.71 -1.54
CA GLY A 53 6.70 7.02 -0.92
C GLY A 53 6.40 8.14 -1.91
N ARG A 54 6.16 7.83 -3.19
CA ARG A 54 5.75 8.81 -4.21
C ARG A 54 4.24 8.84 -4.37
N GLN A 55 3.51 8.82 -3.25
CA GLN A 55 2.05 8.73 -3.23
C GLN A 55 1.38 9.86 -4.03
N GLY A 56 1.92 11.08 -3.98
CA GLY A 56 1.37 12.24 -4.70
C GLY A 56 1.61 12.25 -6.21
N GLN A 57 2.36 11.27 -6.75
CA GLN A 57 2.58 11.10 -8.20
C GLN A 57 1.98 9.80 -8.72
N ALA A 58 1.57 8.90 -7.82
CA ALA A 58 1.03 7.61 -8.17
C ALA A 58 -0.48 7.72 -8.47
N GLU A 59 -0.92 7.22 -9.61
CA GLU A 59 -2.34 7.10 -9.93
C GLU A 59 -2.94 5.85 -9.27
N VAL A 60 -3.37 6.01 -8.02
CA VAL A 60 -3.95 4.94 -7.20
C VAL A 60 -5.30 5.32 -6.60
N ARG A 61 -6.11 4.31 -6.29
CA ARG A 61 -7.40 4.46 -5.60
C ARG A 61 -7.38 3.72 -4.27
N TYR A 62 -7.95 4.34 -3.25
CA TYR A 62 -8.01 3.77 -1.90
C TYR A 62 -9.39 3.17 -1.63
N GLU A 63 -9.42 1.99 -1.02
CA GLU A 63 -10.63 1.34 -0.53
C GLU A 63 -10.40 0.88 0.91
N GLY A 64 -11.22 1.36 1.84
CA GLY A 64 -11.11 1.05 3.26
C GLY A 64 -11.74 2.15 4.12
N PRO A 65 -11.57 2.06 5.45
CA PRO A 65 -12.06 3.08 6.38
C PRO A 65 -11.45 4.45 6.08
N GLU A 66 -12.27 5.50 6.11
CA GLU A 66 -11.85 6.87 5.78
C GLU A 66 -10.64 7.30 6.61
N TRP A 67 -10.68 7.08 7.92
CA TRP A 67 -9.57 7.39 8.83
C TRP A 67 -8.26 6.68 8.45
N ALA A 68 -8.35 5.42 8.02
CA ALA A 68 -7.20 4.61 7.64
C ALA A 68 -6.63 5.07 6.30
N THR A 69 -7.49 5.42 5.34
CA THR A 69 -7.06 5.99 4.05
C THR A 69 -6.41 7.35 4.22
N ALA A 70 -6.97 8.23 5.07
CA ALA A 70 -6.41 9.54 5.37
C ALA A 70 -5.04 9.41 6.05
N ALA A 71 -4.89 8.51 7.03
CA ALA A 71 -3.60 8.22 7.67
C ALA A 71 -2.56 7.72 6.66
N LEU A 72 -2.96 6.86 5.73
CA LEU A 72 -2.08 6.30 4.70
C LEU A 72 -1.67 7.34 3.64
N GLN A 73 -2.52 8.33 3.34
CA GLN A 73 -2.21 9.37 2.35
C GLN A 73 -1.14 10.36 2.82
N VAL A 74 -1.05 10.61 4.13
CA VAL A 74 -0.12 11.59 4.71
C VAL A 74 1.12 10.98 5.34
N ALA A 75 1.15 9.65 5.51
CA ALA A 75 2.26 8.99 6.16
C ALA A 75 3.49 8.94 5.25
N PRO A 76 4.69 9.27 5.77
CA PRO A 76 5.93 9.05 5.07
C PRO A 76 6.32 7.56 5.20
N PHE A 77 6.19 6.80 4.11
CA PHE A 77 6.69 5.43 4.02
C PHE A 77 7.37 5.22 2.65
N GLY A 78 8.39 4.36 2.61
CA GLY A 78 9.29 4.22 1.47
C GLY A 78 10.73 4.57 1.87
N VAL A 79 11.39 3.59 2.51
CA VAL A 79 12.76 3.61 3.10
C VAL A 79 13.14 4.84 3.93
#